data_AF-A0A936KMN6-F1
#
_entry.id   AF-A0A936KMN6-F1
#
_cell.length_a   1.000
_cell.length_b   1.000
_cell.length_c   1.000
_cell.angle_alpha   90.00
_cell.angle_beta   90.00
_cell.angle_gamma   90.00
#
_symmetry.space_group_name_H-M   'P 1'
#
loop_
_entity.id
_entity.type
_entity.pdbx_description
1 polymer ?
#
loop_
_entity_poly.entity_id
_entity_poly.type
_entity_poly.pdbx_seq_one_letter_code
_entity_poly.pdbx_strand_id
1 'polypeptide(L)'
;MKKNFVIFLTLITLFTSCNGQKTIGKSVSELGKQLWYVFQDTKNNFWFGSNGEGVYRYDGKTIVNFTTKDGLANDTIRQIQEDKLGNIFISTFGGINKFDGKTFTTLQPIKSKEWKLEPNDLWFYILGKKNEGVYRYDGKKLHNLEFPKHYLHDEIYPRVANSFFTPYEVYSIYKDRKGAMWFGTSVFGACRFDGQTVKWMYEDDLTYVPNGGTFGIRSIFEDKEGSFWLCNTWHKYIFDFDKTAKSDRLQYQKTEGIGNKQIFGGDDYIYFSHILEDNKGNIWLTTWSQGVYKYDGKTITNYKVLEDKKVVNLVSMYKDKKGNLWLGTPENGAYKLNGNTFEKFKP
;
A
#
# COMPACT_ATOMS: atom_id res chain seq x y z
N MET A 1 -4.04 71.43 -45.37
CA MET A 1 -4.26 70.93 -43.99
C MET A 1 -4.12 69.41 -43.98
N LYS A 2 -2.94 68.88 -43.59
CA LYS A 2 -2.74 67.45 -43.33
C LYS A 2 -2.77 67.25 -41.81
N LYS A 3 -3.74 66.49 -41.29
CA LYS A 3 -3.79 66.10 -39.87
C LYS A 3 -3.02 64.79 -39.71
N ASN A 4 -1.91 64.84 -38.99
CA ASN A 4 -1.22 63.65 -38.49
C ASN A 4 -1.99 63.14 -37.26
N PHE A 5 -2.39 61.87 -37.28
CA PHE A 5 -2.95 61.18 -36.13
C PHE A 5 -1.80 60.43 -35.44
N VAL A 6 -1.38 60.88 -34.26
CA VAL A 6 -0.40 60.18 -33.42
C VAL A 6 -1.19 59.35 -32.42
N ILE A 7 -1.11 58.02 -32.55
CA ILE A 7 -1.69 57.07 -31.60
C ILE A 7 -0.68 56.88 -30.47
N PHE A 8 -1.01 57.33 -29.26
CA PHE A 8 -0.25 57.03 -28.04
C PHE A 8 -0.70 55.66 -27.51
N LEU A 9 0.11 54.62 -27.72
CA LEU A 9 -0.05 53.34 -27.04
C LEU A 9 0.50 53.50 -25.61
N THR A 10 -0.39 53.57 -24.62
CA THR A 10 0.00 53.44 -23.21
C THR A 10 0.22 51.95 -22.92
N LEU A 11 1.49 51.56 -22.76
CA LEU A 11 1.87 50.26 -22.23
C LEU A 11 1.47 50.21 -20.75
N ILE A 12 0.35 49.57 -20.43
CA ILE A 12 0.02 49.19 -19.06
C ILE A 12 0.78 47.88 -18.78
N THR A 13 1.94 48.00 -18.14
CA THR A 13 2.64 46.86 -17.54
C THR A 13 1.89 46.42 -16.28
N LEU A 14 1.08 45.38 -16.41
CA LEU A 14 0.54 44.65 -15.27
C LEU A 14 1.69 43.97 -14.53
N PHE A 15 2.16 44.59 -13.45
CA PHE A 15 2.92 43.89 -12.41
C PHE A 15 1.95 42.97 -11.66
N THR A 16 1.82 41.72 -12.09
CA THR A 16 1.28 40.68 -11.22
C THR A 16 2.30 40.44 -10.12
N SER A 17 1.95 40.90 -8.91
CA SER A 17 2.60 40.50 -7.67
C SER A 17 2.63 38.96 -7.57
N CYS A 18 3.80 38.37 -7.85
CA CYS A 18 4.09 37.02 -7.40
C CYS A 18 4.22 37.08 -5.87
N ASN A 19 3.14 36.78 -5.16
CA ASN A 19 3.26 36.33 -3.78
C ASN A 19 4.28 35.19 -3.78
N GLY A 20 5.44 35.42 -3.15
CA GLY A 20 6.59 34.52 -3.09
C GLY A 20 6.29 33.24 -2.32
N GLN A 21 5.38 32.42 -2.85
CA GLN A 21 5.01 31.15 -2.27
C GLN A 21 6.14 30.17 -2.58
N LYS A 22 7.02 29.96 -1.60
CA LYS A 22 8.15 29.05 -1.68
C LYS A 22 7.63 27.66 -2.06
N THR A 23 7.93 27.22 -3.27
CA THR A 23 7.64 25.85 -3.70
C THR A 23 8.58 24.93 -2.93
N ILE A 24 8.03 23.92 -2.25
CA ILE A 24 8.83 22.93 -1.51
C ILE A 24 9.23 21.76 -2.42
N GLY A 25 10.21 20.97 -1.98
CA GLY A 25 10.76 19.87 -2.74
C GLY A 25 11.89 20.30 -3.68
N LYS A 26 12.75 19.33 -3.99
CA LYS A 26 13.90 19.49 -4.88
C LYS A 26 13.57 18.87 -6.24
N SER A 27 13.72 19.65 -7.31
CA SER A 27 13.70 19.09 -8.67
C SER A 27 14.92 18.21 -8.90
N VAL A 28 14.72 17.01 -9.42
CA VAL A 28 15.78 16.03 -9.70
C VAL A 28 15.62 15.47 -11.12
N SER A 29 16.70 14.94 -11.68
CA SER A 29 16.71 14.36 -13.03
C SER A 29 16.33 12.89 -13.07
N GLU A 30 16.37 12.18 -11.94
CA GLU A 30 16.10 10.74 -11.86
C GLU A 30 15.42 10.36 -10.54
N LEU A 31 14.79 9.19 -10.53
CA LEU A 31 14.26 8.57 -9.32
C LEU A 31 15.36 7.84 -8.55
N GLY A 32 15.18 7.69 -7.24
CA GLY A 32 16.02 6.86 -6.39
C GLY A 32 15.92 5.36 -6.72
N LYS A 33 16.76 4.57 -6.05
CA LYS A 33 16.82 3.11 -6.28
C LYS A 33 15.95 2.31 -5.31
N GLN A 34 15.65 2.84 -4.13
CA GLN A 34 14.91 2.12 -3.11
C GLN A 34 13.41 2.45 -3.16
N LEU A 35 12.73 2.15 -4.27
CA LEU A 35 11.33 2.54 -4.50
C LEU A 35 10.37 1.43 -4.09
N TRP A 36 9.80 1.54 -2.89
CA TRP A 36 8.99 0.49 -2.28
C TRP A 36 7.51 0.60 -2.58
N TYR A 37 7.02 1.79 -2.92
CA TYR A 37 5.59 2.03 -3.13
C TYR A 37 5.37 2.87 -4.39
N VAL A 38 4.38 2.51 -5.18
CA VAL A 38 3.95 3.26 -6.37
C VAL A 38 2.48 3.59 -6.22
N PHE A 39 2.12 4.83 -6.49
CA PHE A 39 0.74 5.31 -6.45
C PHE A 39 0.49 6.30 -7.58
N GLN A 40 -0.72 6.34 -8.14
CA GLN A 40 -1.10 7.32 -9.16
C GLN A 40 -2.28 8.15 -8.66
N ASP A 41 -2.09 9.48 -8.58
CA ASP A 41 -3.14 10.40 -8.10
C ASP A 41 -4.20 10.74 -9.18
N THR A 42 -5.27 11.42 -8.79
CA THR A 42 -6.38 11.90 -9.66
C THR A 42 -5.93 12.82 -10.77
N LYS A 43 -4.78 13.48 -10.62
CA LYS A 43 -4.18 14.38 -11.61
C LYS A 43 -3.20 13.66 -12.54
N ASN A 44 -3.12 12.33 -12.46
CA ASN A 44 -2.22 11.46 -13.21
C ASN A 44 -0.73 11.61 -12.87
N ASN A 45 -0.38 12.25 -11.75
CA ASN A 45 1.00 12.19 -11.26
C ASN A 45 1.25 10.82 -10.63
N PHE A 46 2.47 10.33 -10.82
CA PHE A 46 2.97 9.15 -10.13
C PHE A 46 3.76 9.56 -8.90
N TRP A 47 3.49 8.87 -7.80
CA TRP A 47 4.17 9.03 -6.53
C TRP A 47 4.95 7.76 -6.23
N PHE A 48 6.25 7.90 -6.00
CA PHE A 48 7.16 6.82 -5.67
C PHE A 48 7.64 7.00 -4.23
N GLY A 49 7.17 6.15 -3.33
CA GLY A 49 7.61 6.12 -1.94
C GLY A 49 8.92 5.36 -1.83
N SER A 50 9.95 6.01 -1.26
CA SER A 50 11.25 5.38 -1.08
C SER A 50 11.45 4.84 0.34
N ASN A 51 12.47 4.01 0.52
CA ASN A 51 12.94 3.58 1.84
C ASN A 51 14.18 4.39 2.27
N GLY A 52 13.97 5.67 2.61
CA GLY A 52 15.01 6.53 3.20
C GLY A 52 15.40 7.76 2.37
N GLU A 53 14.81 7.94 1.18
CA GLU A 53 15.07 9.08 0.28
C GLU A 53 13.83 10.00 0.13
N GLY A 54 12.81 9.82 0.97
CA GLY A 54 11.56 10.57 0.91
C GLY A 54 10.59 10.05 -0.15
N VAL A 55 9.81 10.96 -0.74
CA VAL A 55 8.83 10.63 -1.79
C VAL A 55 9.13 11.41 -3.06
N TYR A 56 9.02 10.75 -4.21
CA TYR A 56 9.13 11.40 -5.51
C TYR A 56 7.76 11.57 -6.12
N ARG A 57 7.50 12.74 -6.72
CA ARG A 57 6.34 12.98 -7.59
C ARG A 57 6.84 13.18 -9.02
N TYR A 58 6.26 12.46 -9.96
CA TYR A 58 6.51 12.59 -11.39
C TYR A 58 5.20 12.93 -12.12
N ASP A 59 5.18 14.05 -12.82
CA ASP A 59 4.00 14.56 -13.54
C ASP A 59 3.95 14.15 -15.04
N GLY A 60 4.88 13.28 -15.47
CA GLY A 60 5.08 12.94 -16.88
C GLY A 60 6.18 13.76 -17.58
N LYS A 61 6.76 14.76 -16.89
CA LYS A 61 7.83 15.63 -17.42
C LYS A 61 8.90 15.94 -16.39
N THR A 62 8.50 16.23 -15.15
CA THR A 62 9.37 16.68 -14.07
C THR A 62 9.29 15.74 -12.88
N ILE A 63 10.43 15.56 -12.21
CA ILE A 63 10.53 14.79 -10.97
C ILE A 63 10.84 15.76 -9.84
N VAL A 64 10.00 15.75 -8.81
CA VAL A 64 10.23 16.50 -7.57
C VAL A 64 10.35 15.51 -6.42
N ASN A 65 11.45 15.61 -5.68
CA ASN A 65 11.69 14.83 -4.48
C ASN A 65 11.37 15.68 -3.23
N PHE A 66 10.59 15.11 -2.32
CA PHE A 66 10.26 15.72 -1.04
C PHE A 66 10.84 14.87 0.08
N THR A 67 11.46 15.53 1.05
CA THR A 67 12.14 14.90 2.18
C THR A 67 11.69 15.51 3.51
N THR A 68 12.30 15.06 4.60
CA THR A 68 12.19 15.68 5.92
C THR A 68 12.53 17.17 5.92
N LYS A 69 13.40 17.64 5.01
CA LYS A 69 13.73 19.06 4.83
C LYS A 69 12.54 19.88 4.29
N ASP A 70 11.57 19.22 3.68
CA ASP A 70 10.37 19.81 3.08
C ASP A 70 9.12 19.64 3.95
N GLY A 71 9.27 19.01 5.14
CA GLY A 71 8.19 18.85 6.13
C GLY A 71 7.63 17.43 6.29
N LEU A 72 8.17 16.43 5.60
CA LEU A 72 7.82 15.03 5.91
C LEU A 72 8.33 14.65 7.31
N ALA A 73 7.55 13.86 8.05
CA ALA A 73 7.95 13.37 9.37
C ALA A 73 9.11 12.35 9.33
N ASN A 74 9.30 11.66 8.20
CA ASN A 74 10.38 10.70 7.99
C ASN A 74 10.53 10.39 6.49
N ASP A 75 11.75 10.08 6.05
CA ASP A 75 12.07 9.80 4.63
C ASP A 75 11.79 8.35 4.20
N THR A 76 11.30 7.52 5.12
CA THR A 76 10.92 6.12 4.88
C THR A 76 9.42 6.00 4.68
N ILE A 77 8.98 5.80 3.45
CA ILE A 77 7.58 5.79 3.04
C ILE A 77 7.02 4.36 3.09
N ARG A 78 5.79 4.20 3.55
CA ARG A 78 5.11 2.90 3.65
C ARG A 78 3.79 2.81 2.91
N GLN A 79 3.02 3.90 2.86
CA GLN A 79 1.76 3.95 2.12
C GLN A 79 1.55 5.35 1.56
N ILE A 80 0.90 5.42 0.40
CA ILE A 80 0.46 6.67 -0.22
C ILE A 80 -1.01 6.51 -0.60
N GLN A 81 -1.84 7.47 -0.20
CA GLN A 81 -3.27 7.53 -0.52
C GLN A 81 -3.66 8.95 -0.89
N GLU A 82 -4.82 9.11 -1.51
CA GLU A 82 -5.38 10.41 -1.89
C GLU A 82 -6.80 10.54 -1.34
N ASP A 83 -7.14 11.68 -0.77
CA ASP A 83 -8.51 11.98 -0.37
C ASP A 83 -9.35 12.53 -1.54
N LYS A 84 -10.66 12.68 -1.33
CA LYS A 84 -11.58 13.23 -2.34
C LYS A 84 -11.32 14.69 -2.73
N LEU A 85 -10.50 15.41 -1.96
CA LEU A 85 -10.12 16.79 -2.25
C LEU A 85 -8.79 16.88 -3.02
N GLY A 86 -8.17 15.73 -3.32
CA GLY A 86 -6.89 15.64 -4.01
C GLY A 86 -5.68 15.93 -3.13
N ASN A 87 -5.84 15.86 -1.80
CA ASN A 87 -4.71 15.89 -0.86
C ASN A 87 -4.05 14.50 -0.83
N ILE A 88 -2.73 14.47 -0.76
CA ILE A 88 -1.95 13.23 -0.72
C ILE A 88 -1.57 12.93 0.73
N PHE A 89 -1.86 11.72 1.19
CA PHE A 89 -1.54 11.24 2.52
C PHE A 89 -0.43 10.21 2.43
N ILE A 90 0.61 10.40 3.23
CA ILE A 90 1.85 9.61 3.18
C ILE A 90 2.13 9.08 4.58
N SER A 91 1.99 7.77 4.74
CA SER A 91 2.43 7.08 5.97
C SER A 91 3.93 6.86 5.93
N THR A 92 4.61 7.28 7.00
CA THR A 92 6.05 7.12 7.21
C THR A 92 6.31 6.58 8.61
N PHE A 93 7.54 6.19 8.93
CA PHE A 93 7.90 5.78 10.30
C PHE A 93 7.70 6.90 11.35
N GLY A 94 7.65 8.16 10.91
CA GLY A 94 7.46 9.33 11.77
C GLY A 94 6.00 9.72 11.99
N GLY A 95 5.05 9.22 11.18
CA GLY A 95 3.66 9.67 11.23
C GLY A 95 2.94 9.61 9.89
N ILE A 96 1.68 10.06 9.88
CA ILE A 96 0.89 10.23 8.65
C ILE A 96 0.92 11.70 8.27
N ASN A 97 1.39 11.98 7.06
CA ASN A 97 1.65 13.32 6.54
C ASN A 97 0.60 13.65 5.49
N LYS A 98 -0.09 14.78 5.63
CA LYS A 98 -0.99 15.32 4.60
C LYS A 98 -0.26 16.36 3.76
N PHE A 99 -0.29 16.21 2.44
CA PHE A 99 0.18 17.18 1.47
C PHE A 99 -1.01 17.80 0.74
N ASP A 100 -1.17 19.11 0.89
CA ASP A 100 -2.26 19.87 0.27
C ASP A 100 -1.93 20.43 -1.13
N GLY A 101 -0.81 19.98 -1.71
CA GLY A 101 -0.26 20.52 -2.94
C GLY A 101 0.79 21.62 -2.74
N LYS A 102 0.93 22.14 -1.50
CA LYS A 102 1.87 23.22 -1.16
C LYS A 102 2.76 22.87 0.03
N THR A 103 2.21 22.25 1.07
CA THR A 103 2.91 21.99 2.33
C THR A 103 2.58 20.61 2.90
N PHE A 104 3.51 20.04 3.66
CA PHE A 104 3.26 18.85 4.47
C PHE A 104 2.81 19.23 5.88
N THR A 105 1.79 18.54 6.39
CA THR A 105 1.35 18.60 7.79
C THR A 105 1.30 17.20 8.37
N THR A 106 2.08 16.93 9.41
CA THR A 106 2.00 15.67 10.17
C THR A 106 0.77 15.69 11.07
N LEU A 107 -0.14 14.75 10.84
CA LEU A 107 -1.38 14.65 11.59
C LEU A 107 -1.11 14.09 12.99
N GLN A 108 -1.74 14.70 14.00
CA GLN A 108 -1.67 14.22 15.37
C GLN A 108 -2.78 13.22 15.64
N PRO A 109 -2.45 11.95 15.95
CA PRO A 109 -3.46 10.93 16.19
C PRO A 109 -4.11 11.09 17.57
N ILE A 110 -5.42 10.85 17.63
CA ILE A 110 -6.19 10.78 18.86
C ILE A 110 -6.45 9.30 19.16
N LYS A 111 -6.00 8.82 20.33
CA LYS A 111 -6.32 7.45 20.75
C LYS A 111 -7.83 7.29 20.91
N SER A 112 -8.38 6.22 20.37
CA SER A 112 -9.82 5.96 20.38
C SER A 112 -10.11 4.46 20.42
N LYS A 113 -11.22 4.11 21.08
CA LYS A 113 -11.86 2.79 21.01
C LYS A 113 -13.14 2.82 20.17
N GLU A 114 -13.53 4.00 19.67
CA GLU A 114 -14.70 4.18 18.83
C GLU A 114 -14.36 3.86 17.37
N TRP A 115 -14.68 2.64 16.96
CA TRP A 115 -14.62 2.22 15.58
C TRP A 115 -15.83 2.77 14.80
N LYS A 116 -15.59 3.45 13.68
CA LYS A 116 -16.64 3.85 12.73
C LYS A 116 -16.12 3.63 11.31
N LEU A 117 -17.05 3.47 10.38
CA LEU A 117 -16.76 3.16 8.99
C LEU A 117 -17.60 4.07 8.10
N GLU A 118 -16.97 5.13 7.60
CA GLU A 118 -17.58 6.09 6.69
C GLU A 118 -16.98 5.93 5.28
N PRO A 119 -17.76 6.21 4.22
CA PRO A 119 -17.33 5.98 2.84
C PRO A 119 -16.03 6.69 2.42
N ASN A 120 -15.68 7.79 3.08
CA ASN A 120 -14.55 8.65 2.74
C ASN A 120 -13.36 8.51 3.70
N ASP A 121 -13.44 7.59 4.65
CA ASP A 121 -12.34 7.36 5.57
C ASP A 121 -11.11 6.86 4.83
N LEU A 122 -9.95 7.36 5.25
CA LEU A 122 -8.67 6.78 4.86
C LEU A 122 -8.10 5.97 6.03
N TRP A 123 -7.52 4.82 5.73
CA TRP A 123 -7.02 3.87 6.72
C TRP A 123 -5.53 3.64 6.51
N PHE A 124 -4.75 3.72 7.59
CA PHE A 124 -3.29 3.66 7.53
C PHE A 124 -2.74 2.75 8.62
N TYR A 125 -1.51 2.29 8.42
CA TYR A 125 -0.67 1.77 9.48
C TYR A 125 0.66 2.52 9.50
N ILE A 126 1.31 2.52 10.67
CA ILE A 126 2.67 3.02 10.85
C ILE A 126 3.49 1.86 11.36
N LEU A 127 4.56 1.51 10.64
CA LEU A 127 5.40 0.39 11.05
C LEU A 127 6.37 0.77 12.17
N GLY A 128 6.61 -0.17 13.09
CA GLY A 128 7.59 -0.07 14.17
C GLY A 128 7.07 0.68 15.39
N LYS A 129 5.77 0.96 15.48
CA LYS A 129 5.15 1.58 16.64
C LYS A 129 4.50 0.52 17.52
N LYS A 130 5.14 0.23 18.66
CA LYS A 130 4.62 -0.76 19.60
C LYS A 130 3.29 -0.31 20.20
N ASN A 131 2.35 -1.25 20.35
CA ASN A 131 1.06 -1.08 21.04
C ASN A 131 0.13 -0.05 20.40
N GLU A 132 0.22 0.12 19.08
CA GLU A 132 -0.71 0.93 18.31
C GLU A 132 -1.53 0.00 17.41
N GLY A 133 -2.82 0.28 17.27
CA GLY A 133 -3.65 -0.43 16.31
C GLY A 133 -3.63 0.27 14.96
N VAL A 134 -4.78 0.37 14.31
CA VAL A 134 -4.90 0.98 12.99
C VAL A 134 -5.22 2.47 13.08
N TYR A 135 -4.82 3.22 12.06
CA TYR A 135 -5.10 4.63 11.95
C TYR A 135 -6.24 4.90 10.99
N ARG A 136 -7.19 5.76 11.38
CA ARG A 136 -8.33 6.17 10.57
C ARG A 136 -8.41 7.69 10.50
N TYR A 137 -8.43 8.25 9.29
CA TYR A 137 -8.68 9.66 9.06
C TYR A 137 -10.13 9.86 8.62
N ASP A 138 -10.90 10.63 9.39
CA ASP A 138 -12.34 10.85 9.17
C ASP A 138 -12.66 12.05 8.26
N GLY A 139 -11.64 12.60 7.58
CA GLY A 139 -11.73 13.84 6.82
C GLY A 139 -11.40 15.10 7.62
N LYS A 140 -11.23 15.00 8.95
CA LYS A 140 -10.87 16.10 9.84
C LYS A 140 -9.74 15.73 10.80
N LYS A 141 -9.87 14.60 11.47
CA LYS A 141 -8.98 14.12 12.54
C LYS A 141 -8.46 12.73 12.21
N LEU A 142 -7.24 12.48 12.69
CA LEU A 142 -6.63 11.16 12.67
C LEU A 142 -6.92 10.46 14.00
N HIS A 143 -7.46 9.26 13.95
CA HIS A 143 -7.74 8.42 15.12
C HIS A 143 -6.79 7.22 15.11
N ASN A 144 -6.16 6.92 16.24
CA ASN A 144 -5.44 5.67 16.46
C ASN A 144 -6.39 4.72 17.21
N LEU A 145 -6.84 3.69 16.52
CA LEU A 145 -7.87 2.76 16.97
C LEU A 145 -7.22 1.54 17.60
N GLU A 146 -7.53 1.30 18.87
CA GLU A 146 -7.09 0.10 19.58
C GLU A 146 -7.85 -1.13 19.06
N PHE A 147 -7.12 -2.18 18.70
CA PHE A 147 -7.74 -3.46 18.37
C PHE A 147 -8.31 -4.15 19.61
N PRO A 148 -9.42 -4.88 19.49
CA PRO A 148 -9.84 -5.77 20.58
C PRO A 148 -8.77 -6.85 20.81
N LYS A 149 -8.61 -7.26 22.07
CA LYS A 149 -7.66 -8.30 22.46
C LYS A 149 -7.89 -9.56 21.62
N HIS A 150 -6.82 -10.05 21.00
CA HIS A 150 -6.83 -11.30 20.25
C HIS A 150 -7.01 -12.48 21.23
N TYR A 151 -7.78 -13.49 20.84
CA TYR A 151 -8.11 -14.63 21.70
C TYR A 151 -6.90 -15.55 22.02
N LEU A 152 -5.82 -15.50 21.24
CA LEU A 152 -4.53 -16.16 21.54
C LEU A 152 -3.51 -15.21 22.17
N HIS A 153 -3.93 -14.03 22.63
CA HIS A 153 -2.98 -13.05 23.16
C HIS A 153 -2.14 -13.62 24.29
N ASP A 154 -2.78 -14.20 25.30
CA ASP A 154 -2.08 -14.68 26.50
C ASP A 154 -1.16 -15.87 26.19
N GLU A 155 -1.43 -16.61 25.13
CA GLU A 155 -0.63 -17.76 24.69
C GLU A 155 0.56 -17.34 23.81
N ILE A 156 0.35 -16.46 22.83
CA ILE A 156 1.37 -16.10 21.83
C ILE A 156 2.20 -14.91 22.29
N TYR A 157 1.57 -13.86 22.82
CA TYR A 157 2.24 -12.58 23.09
C TYR A 157 3.50 -12.72 23.95
N PRO A 158 3.51 -13.50 25.06
CA PRO A 158 4.72 -13.65 25.88
C PRO A 158 5.93 -14.22 25.12
N ARG A 159 5.70 -15.05 24.09
CA ARG A 159 6.75 -15.69 23.28
C ARG A 159 7.42 -14.73 22.29
N VAL A 160 6.74 -13.62 21.94
CA VAL A 160 7.15 -12.70 20.87
C VAL A 160 7.12 -11.22 21.30
N ALA A 161 6.96 -10.94 22.60
CA ALA A 161 6.89 -9.57 23.14
C ALA A 161 8.17 -8.75 22.86
N ASN A 162 9.31 -9.42 22.72
CA ASN A 162 10.61 -8.80 22.43
C ASN A 162 10.93 -8.71 20.94
N SER A 163 10.05 -9.18 20.06
CA SER A 163 10.22 -9.02 18.61
C SER A 163 10.20 -7.54 18.22
N PHE A 164 10.85 -7.22 17.09
CA PHE A 164 10.89 -5.85 16.57
C PHE A 164 9.48 -5.31 16.30
N PHE A 165 8.61 -6.15 15.76
CA PHE A 165 7.20 -5.88 15.54
C PHE A 165 6.34 -6.58 16.57
N THR A 166 5.28 -5.89 17.03
CA THR A 166 4.32 -6.52 17.93
C THR A 166 3.44 -7.50 17.17
N PRO A 167 2.83 -8.48 17.84
CA PRO A 167 1.87 -9.37 17.20
C PRO A 167 0.70 -8.68 16.47
N TYR A 168 0.32 -7.48 16.92
CA TYR A 168 -0.75 -6.65 16.36
C TYR A 168 -0.29 -5.76 15.20
N GLU A 169 1.02 -5.70 14.92
CA GLU A 169 1.57 -4.83 13.90
C GLU A 169 0.87 -5.05 12.56
N VAL A 170 0.29 -3.99 11.98
CA VAL A 170 -0.45 -4.09 10.72
C VAL A 170 0.52 -4.03 9.54
N TYR A 171 0.43 -5.00 8.64
CA TYR A 171 1.19 -5.04 7.39
C TYR A 171 0.35 -4.75 6.16
N SER A 172 -0.95 -4.99 6.22
CA SER A 172 -1.83 -4.76 5.07
C SER A 172 -3.20 -4.28 5.52
N ILE A 173 -3.81 -3.48 4.65
CA ILE A 173 -5.17 -2.99 4.80
C ILE A 173 -5.88 -3.28 3.48
N TYR A 174 -7.04 -3.90 3.55
CA TYR A 174 -7.84 -4.25 2.39
C TYR A 174 -9.30 -3.89 2.64
N LYS A 175 -9.98 -3.35 1.62
CA LYS A 175 -11.41 -3.10 1.67
C LYS A 175 -12.12 -4.15 0.84
N ASP A 176 -12.97 -4.95 1.46
CA ASP A 176 -13.72 -5.98 0.74
C ASP A 176 -14.89 -5.40 -0.06
N ARG A 177 -15.51 -6.23 -0.91
CA ARG A 177 -16.62 -5.80 -1.78
C ARG A 177 -17.88 -5.40 -1.01
N LYS A 178 -18.01 -5.83 0.26
CA LYS A 178 -19.08 -5.39 1.18
C LYS A 178 -18.75 -4.08 1.89
N GLY A 179 -17.57 -3.51 1.64
CA GLY A 179 -17.10 -2.25 2.17
C GLY A 179 -16.42 -2.35 3.54
N ALA A 180 -16.29 -3.55 4.10
CA ALA A 180 -15.62 -3.76 5.38
C ALA A 180 -14.10 -3.69 5.22
N MET A 181 -13.44 -3.31 6.31
CA MET A 181 -11.99 -3.17 6.35
C MET A 181 -11.35 -4.41 6.94
N TRP A 182 -10.33 -4.92 6.28
CA TRP A 182 -9.48 -6.00 6.73
C TRP A 182 -8.11 -5.46 7.10
N PHE A 183 -7.55 -5.98 8.19
CA PHE A 183 -6.23 -5.63 8.70
C PHE A 183 -5.42 -6.91 8.86
N GLY A 184 -4.42 -7.08 8.02
CA GLY A 184 -3.46 -8.17 8.12
C GLY A 184 -2.35 -7.81 9.09
N THR A 185 -2.05 -8.70 10.04
CA THR A 185 -1.10 -8.43 11.13
C THR A 185 0.17 -9.26 11.03
N SER A 186 1.16 -8.94 11.86
CA SER A 186 2.46 -9.65 11.86
C SER A 186 2.37 -11.06 12.42
N VAL A 187 1.60 -11.28 13.49
CA VAL A 187 1.51 -12.61 14.12
C VAL A 187 0.07 -13.05 14.36
N PHE A 188 -0.85 -12.16 14.70
CA PHE A 188 -2.23 -12.54 15.03
C PHE A 188 -3.15 -12.78 13.83
N GLY A 189 -2.59 -13.19 12.68
CA GLY A 189 -3.37 -13.40 11.47
C GLY A 189 -4.02 -12.10 10.99
N ALA A 190 -5.32 -12.11 10.77
CA ALA A 190 -6.06 -10.94 10.27
C ALA A 190 -7.32 -10.67 11.11
N CYS A 191 -7.77 -9.42 11.10
CA CYS A 191 -9.11 -9.08 11.55
C CYS A 191 -9.90 -8.32 10.50
N ARG A 192 -11.22 -8.37 10.64
CA ARG A 192 -12.18 -7.66 9.80
C ARG A 192 -13.05 -6.76 10.66
N PHE A 193 -13.21 -5.51 10.24
CA PHE A 193 -14.14 -4.54 10.78
C PHE A 193 -15.27 -4.28 9.78
N ASP A 194 -16.49 -4.66 10.15
CA ASP A 194 -17.68 -4.58 9.28
C ASP A 194 -18.52 -3.31 9.46
N GLY A 195 -18.02 -2.35 10.23
CA GLY A 195 -18.77 -1.17 10.64
C GLY A 195 -19.42 -1.30 12.03
N GLN A 196 -19.51 -2.52 12.58
CA GLN A 196 -20.08 -2.78 13.90
C GLN A 196 -19.09 -3.48 14.83
N THR A 197 -18.40 -4.51 14.33
CA THR A 197 -17.53 -5.36 15.14
C THR A 197 -16.19 -5.62 14.45
N VAL A 198 -15.13 -5.74 15.25
CA VAL A 198 -13.82 -6.19 14.81
C VAL A 198 -13.66 -7.65 15.23
N LYS A 199 -13.54 -8.57 14.27
CA LYS A 199 -13.42 -10.01 14.54
C LYS A 199 -12.17 -10.60 13.94
N TRP A 200 -11.52 -11.49 14.69
CA TRP A 200 -10.23 -12.08 14.36
C TRP A 200 -10.37 -13.44 13.65
N MET A 201 -9.41 -13.74 12.80
CA MET A 201 -9.10 -15.08 12.31
C MET A 201 -7.61 -15.39 12.54
N TYR A 202 -7.29 -16.67 12.69
CA TYR A 202 -5.92 -17.12 12.87
C TYR A 202 -5.75 -18.52 12.31
N GLU A 203 -4.66 -18.72 11.59
CA GLU A 203 -4.18 -20.02 11.13
C GLU A 203 -2.65 -20.04 11.25
N ASP A 204 -2.09 -21.19 11.65
CA ASP A 204 -0.65 -21.33 11.81
C ASP A 204 0.10 -21.13 10.50
N ASP A 205 -0.43 -21.64 9.38
CA ASP A 205 0.16 -21.55 8.04
C ASP A 205 0.00 -20.17 7.37
N LEU A 206 -0.79 -19.27 7.96
CA LEU A 206 -0.80 -17.85 7.58
C LEU A 206 0.23 -17.04 8.38
N THR A 207 0.68 -17.58 9.52
CA THR A 207 1.50 -16.87 10.48
C THR A 207 2.96 -17.30 10.38
N TYR A 208 3.21 -18.61 10.48
CA TYR A 208 4.52 -19.22 10.54
C TYR A 208 4.88 -19.86 9.21
N VAL A 209 6.10 -19.61 8.74
CA VAL A 209 6.62 -20.27 7.53
C VAL A 209 7.27 -21.61 7.90
N PRO A 210 7.30 -22.60 6.98
CA PRO A 210 7.82 -23.95 7.28
C PRO A 210 9.25 -23.98 7.84
N ASN A 211 10.10 -23.04 7.42
CA ASN A 211 11.49 -22.95 7.87
C ASN A 211 11.69 -22.09 9.14
N GLY A 212 10.61 -21.73 9.82
CA GLY A 212 10.61 -20.90 11.02
C GLY A 212 10.56 -19.40 10.74
N GLY A 213 10.05 -18.66 11.73
CA GLY A 213 9.79 -17.21 11.63
C GLY A 213 8.37 -16.90 11.17
N THR A 214 8.05 -15.60 11.12
CA THR A 214 6.70 -15.12 10.76
C THR A 214 6.75 -14.32 9.47
N PHE A 215 5.90 -14.66 8.50
CA PHE A 215 5.77 -13.87 7.27
C PHE A 215 4.91 -12.62 7.50
N GLY A 216 3.87 -12.77 8.31
CA GLY A 216 2.80 -11.80 8.49
C GLY A 216 1.84 -11.75 7.31
N ILE A 217 0.64 -11.21 7.51
CA ILE A 217 -0.34 -11.07 6.44
C ILE A 217 0.02 -9.85 5.58
N ARG A 218 0.91 -10.05 4.61
CA ARG A 218 1.44 -8.98 3.73
C ARG A 218 0.43 -8.42 2.73
N SER A 219 -0.57 -9.22 2.36
CA SER A 219 -1.61 -8.81 1.44
C SER A 219 -2.84 -9.69 1.60
N ILE A 220 -4.01 -9.09 1.36
CA ILE A 220 -5.33 -9.69 1.45
C ILE A 220 -6.07 -9.35 0.17
N PHE A 221 -6.75 -10.32 -0.41
CA PHE A 221 -7.52 -10.12 -1.64
C PHE A 221 -8.74 -11.02 -1.67
N GLU A 222 -9.91 -10.43 -1.97
CA GLU A 222 -11.14 -11.15 -2.27
C GLU A 222 -11.23 -11.36 -3.79
N ASP A 223 -11.27 -12.62 -4.23
CA ASP A 223 -11.46 -12.95 -5.64
C ASP A 223 -12.91 -12.78 -6.09
N LYS A 224 -13.13 -12.88 -7.41
CA LYS A 224 -14.46 -12.69 -8.00
C LYS A 224 -15.48 -13.70 -7.48
N GLU A 225 -15.07 -14.90 -7.10
CA GLU A 225 -15.88 -15.94 -6.48
C GLU A 225 -16.21 -15.66 -4.99
N GLY A 226 -15.55 -14.68 -4.36
CA GLY A 226 -15.74 -14.35 -2.95
C GLY A 226 -14.88 -15.16 -1.99
N SER A 227 -13.89 -15.89 -2.51
CA SER A 227 -12.85 -16.49 -1.69
C SER A 227 -11.76 -15.47 -1.39
N PHE A 228 -11.20 -15.56 -0.20
CA PHE A 228 -10.14 -14.68 0.25
C PHE A 228 -8.79 -15.39 0.19
N TRP A 229 -7.81 -14.66 -0.29
CA TRP A 229 -6.41 -15.02 -0.36
C TRP A 229 -5.65 -14.22 0.69
N LEU A 230 -4.88 -14.91 1.53
CA LEU A 230 -4.16 -14.32 2.64
C LEU A 230 -2.71 -14.80 2.54
N CYS A 231 -1.82 -13.93 2.07
CA CYS A 231 -0.34 -14.06 2.01
C CYS A 231 0.33 -15.34 1.47
N ASN A 232 -0.39 -16.43 1.15
CA ASN A 232 0.15 -17.64 0.52
C ASN A 232 -0.83 -18.24 -0.51
N THR A 233 -0.32 -19.08 -1.40
CA THR A 233 -1.13 -19.74 -2.43
C THR A 233 -1.65 -21.12 -2.03
N TRP A 234 -1.35 -21.58 -0.81
CA TRP A 234 -1.72 -22.91 -0.36
C TRP A 234 -3.22 -23.01 -0.11
N HIS A 235 -3.81 -21.98 0.50
CA HIS A 235 -5.21 -22.00 0.91
C HIS A 235 -5.95 -20.73 0.53
N LYS A 236 -7.25 -20.90 0.32
CA LYS A 236 -8.26 -19.84 0.23
C LYS A 236 -9.26 -19.99 1.37
N TYR A 237 -9.97 -18.90 1.64
CA TYR A 237 -10.91 -18.83 2.76
C TYR A 237 -12.25 -18.30 2.29
N ILE A 238 -13.32 -19.06 2.55
CA ILE A 238 -14.69 -18.64 2.25
C ILE A 238 -15.35 -18.28 3.58
N PHE A 239 -15.61 -16.98 3.80
CA PHE A 239 -16.17 -16.48 5.05
C PHE A 239 -17.70 -16.60 5.09
N ASP A 240 -18.20 -17.14 6.21
CA ASP A 240 -19.62 -17.16 6.55
C ASP A 240 -19.91 -15.99 7.48
N PHE A 241 -20.31 -14.86 6.90
CA PHE A 241 -20.54 -13.63 7.66
C PHE A 241 -21.80 -13.68 8.54
N ASP A 242 -22.77 -14.52 8.19
CA ASP A 242 -23.99 -14.69 8.99
C ASP A 242 -23.71 -15.48 10.28
N LYS A 243 -22.87 -16.53 10.18
CA LYS A 243 -22.35 -17.21 11.38
C LYS A 243 -21.36 -16.34 12.13
N THR A 244 -20.53 -15.58 11.42
CA THR A 244 -19.62 -14.61 12.04
C THR A 244 -20.37 -13.63 12.91
N ALA A 245 -21.51 -13.09 12.49
CA ALA A 245 -22.31 -12.15 13.29
C ALA A 245 -22.70 -12.73 14.67
N LYS A 246 -22.86 -14.05 14.77
CA LYS A 246 -23.27 -14.80 15.98
C LYS A 246 -22.09 -15.44 16.73
N SER A 247 -20.85 -15.14 16.34
CA SER A 247 -19.63 -15.71 16.92
C SER A 247 -18.68 -14.60 17.38
N ASP A 248 -17.77 -14.91 18.30
CA ASP A 248 -16.73 -13.99 18.75
C ASP A 248 -15.58 -13.86 17.72
N ARG A 249 -15.55 -14.75 16.72
CA ARG A 249 -14.46 -14.89 15.75
C ARG A 249 -15.01 -15.02 14.34
N LEU A 250 -14.18 -14.71 13.35
CA LEU A 250 -14.52 -14.95 11.94
C LEU A 250 -14.81 -16.43 11.73
N GLN A 251 -15.92 -16.74 11.08
CA GLN A 251 -16.32 -18.09 10.71
C GLN A 251 -16.03 -18.27 9.23
N TYR A 252 -15.33 -19.35 8.88
CA TYR A 252 -14.89 -19.59 7.51
C TYR A 252 -14.66 -21.06 7.23
N GLN A 253 -14.67 -21.40 5.95
CA GLN A 253 -14.15 -22.66 5.43
C GLN A 253 -12.78 -22.41 4.81
N LYS A 254 -11.78 -23.19 5.23
CA LYS A 254 -10.47 -23.26 4.59
C LYS A 254 -10.54 -24.24 3.42
N THR A 255 -10.11 -23.80 2.25
CA THR A 255 -10.11 -24.60 1.01
C THR A 255 -8.75 -24.57 0.37
N GLU A 256 -8.44 -25.54 -0.48
CA GLU A 256 -7.21 -25.53 -1.26
C GLU A 256 -7.13 -24.30 -2.19
N GLY A 257 -5.91 -23.78 -2.33
CA GLY A 257 -5.57 -22.66 -3.21
C GLY A 257 -4.99 -23.14 -4.54
N ILE A 258 -4.01 -22.39 -5.06
CA ILE A 258 -3.30 -22.72 -6.29
C ILE A 258 -1.88 -23.18 -5.94
N GLY A 259 -1.75 -24.48 -5.66
CA GLY A 259 -0.48 -25.15 -5.37
C GLY A 259 -0.02 -26.04 -6.52
N ASN A 260 1.23 -25.92 -6.96
CA ASN A 260 1.80 -26.79 -8.00
C ASN A 260 3.35 -26.73 -8.02
N LYS A 261 4.00 -27.85 -7.67
CA LYS A 261 5.48 -27.99 -7.64
C LYS A 261 6.17 -27.65 -8.95
N GLN A 262 5.57 -27.99 -10.09
CA GLN A 262 6.18 -27.70 -11.39
C GLN A 262 6.21 -26.19 -11.68
N ILE A 263 5.21 -25.48 -11.18
CA ILE A 263 5.02 -24.05 -11.42
C ILE A 263 5.89 -23.22 -10.48
N PHE A 264 5.95 -23.58 -9.20
CA PHE A 264 6.71 -22.84 -8.18
C PHE A 264 8.14 -23.36 -7.99
N GLY A 265 8.76 -23.88 -9.05
CA GLY A 265 10.18 -24.25 -9.03
C GLY A 265 10.55 -25.33 -8.00
N GLY A 266 9.61 -26.23 -7.69
CA GLY A 266 9.76 -27.32 -6.72
C GLY A 266 8.89 -27.16 -5.46
N ASP A 267 8.41 -25.95 -5.16
CA ASP A 267 7.60 -25.66 -3.97
C ASP A 267 6.12 -26.04 -4.19
N ASP A 268 5.46 -26.60 -3.18
CA ASP A 268 4.02 -26.90 -3.25
C ASP A 268 3.17 -25.63 -3.37
N TYR A 269 3.64 -24.53 -2.77
CA TYR A 269 2.98 -23.24 -2.72
C TYR A 269 4.02 -22.16 -2.43
N ILE A 270 3.63 -20.89 -2.56
CA ILE A 270 4.49 -19.75 -2.27
C ILE A 270 3.81 -18.79 -1.29
N TYR A 271 4.63 -18.02 -0.58
CA TYR A 271 4.20 -16.81 0.11
C TYR A 271 4.35 -15.61 -0.83
N PHE A 272 3.29 -14.80 -0.95
CA PHE A 272 3.31 -13.60 -1.78
C PHE A 272 3.34 -12.34 -0.93
N SER A 273 4.14 -11.35 -1.35
CA SER A 273 4.19 -10.03 -0.72
C SER A 273 3.01 -9.16 -1.13
N HIS A 274 2.46 -9.37 -2.34
CA HIS A 274 1.33 -8.62 -2.84
C HIS A 274 0.51 -9.45 -3.82
N ILE A 275 -0.81 -9.23 -3.81
CA ILE A 275 -1.78 -9.85 -4.73
C ILE A 275 -2.71 -8.77 -5.29
N LEU A 276 -3.04 -8.84 -6.57
CA LEU A 276 -4.11 -8.04 -7.17
C LEU A 276 -4.70 -8.71 -8.41
N GLU A 277 -5.83 -8.19 -8.86
CA GLU A 277 -6.48 -8.60 -10.11
C GLU A 277 -6.30 -7.54 -11.20
N ASP A 278 -5.94 -7.96 -12.41
CA ASP A 278 -5.89 -7.09 -13.58
C ASP A 278 -7.28 -6.87 -14.22
N ASN A 279 -7.37 -6.03 -15.25
CA ASN A 279 -8.66 -5.71 -15.88
C ASN A 279 -9.24 -6.86 -16.72
N LYS A 280 -8.51 -7.97 -16.90
CA LYS A 280 -8.96 -9.17 -17.59
C LYS A 280 -9.35 -10.29 -16.60
N GLY A 281 -9.27 -10.02 -15.30
CA GLY A 281 -9.57 -10.99 -14.25
C GLY A 281 -8.45 -11.98 -13.96
N ASN A 282 -7.21 -11.68 -14.39
CA ASN A 282 -6.06 -12.49 -13.99
C ASN A 282 -5.57 -12.03 -12.62
N ILE A 283 -5.21 -13.01 -11.78
CA ILE A 283 -4.59 -12.76 -10.48
C ILE A 283 -3.08 -12.67 -10.66
N TRP A 284 -2.47 -11.63 -10.11
CA TRP A 284 -1.03 -11.41 -10.11
C TRP A 284 -0.50 -11.44 -8.68
N LEU A 285 0.65 -12.07 -8.48
CA LEU A 285 1.27 -12.33 -7.18
C LEU A 285 2.75 -11.98 -7.24
N THR A 286 3.25 -11.14 -6.33
CA THR A 286 4.69 -10.91 -6.19
C THR A 286 5.29 -11.81 -5.12
N THR A 287 6.49 -12.31 -5.37
CA THR A 287 7.32 -12.99 -4.37
C THR A 287 8.56 -12.15 -4.08
N TRP A 288 9.25 -12.40 -2.97
CA TRP A 288 10.48 -11.66 -2.64
C TRP A 288 11.53 -11.82 -3.74
N SER A 289 11.82 -13.05 -4.20
CA SER A 289 12.94 -13.33 -5.12
C SER A 289 12.61 -14.29 -6.27
N GLN A 290 11.36 -14.75 -6.42
CA GLN A 290 10.98 -15.64 -7.53
C GLN A 290 10.26 -14.89 -8.66
N GLY A 291 10.19 -13.56 -8.60
CA GLY A 291 9.51 -12.72 -9.58
C GLY A 291 8.00 -12.63 -9.34
N VAL A 292 7.24 -12.51 -10.43
CA VAL A 292 5.79 -12.32 -10.42
C VAL A 292 5.10 -13.53 -11.02
N TYR A 293 4.10 -14.08 -10.34
CA TYR A 293 3.26 -15.14 -10.88
C TYR A 293 1.93 -14.54 -11.35
N LYS A 294 1.45 -15.01 -12.49
CA LYS A 294 0.13 -14.68 -13.03
C LYS A 294 -0.70 -15.95 -13.12
N TYR A 295 -1.90 -15.93 -12.58
CA TYR A 295 -2.91 -16.98 -12.74
C TYR A 295 -4.08 -16.46 -13.56
N ASP A 296 -4.37 -17.09 -14.70
CA ASP A 296 -5.45 -16.70 -15.62
C ASP A 296 -6.77 -17.48 -15.40
N GLY A 297 -6.85 -18.24 -14.31
CA GLY A 297 -7.95 -19.16 -14.03
C GLY A 297 -7.71 -20.60 -14.50
N LYS A 298 -6.68 -20.84 -15.32
CA LYS A 298 -6.33 -22.17 -15.84
C LYS A 298 -4.86 -22.49 -15.67
N THR A 299 -4.00 -21.55 -16.01
CA THR A 299 -2.55 -21.70 -16.03
C THR A 299 -1.90 -20.65 -15.15
N ILE A 300 -0.74 -21.01 -14.59
CA ILE A 300 0.10 -20.08 -13.84
C ILE A 300 1.40 -19.87 -14.60
N THR A 301 1.74 -18.62 -14.86
CA THR A 301 2.96 -18.22 -15.57
C THR A 301 3.87 -17.44 -14.62
N ASN A 302 5.14 -17.83 -14.54
CA ASN A 302 6.17 -17.08 -13.84
C ASN A 302 6.82 -16.04 -14.77
N TYR A 303 6.82 -14.78 -14.33
CA TYR A 303 7.51 -13.66 -14.93
C TYR A 303 8.74 -13.31 -14.06
N LYS A 304 9.91 -13.80 -14.49
CA LYS A 304 11.19 -13.44 -13.85
C LYS A 304 11.48 -11.97 -14.07
N VAL A 305 11.90 -11.28 -13.01
CA VAL A 305 12.32 -9.87 -13.05
C VAL A 305 13.82 -9.84 -12.80
N LEU A 306 14.58 -9.39 -13.82
CA LEU A 306 16.04 -9.41 -13.79
C LEU A 306 16.63 -8.04 -14.10
N GLU A 307 17.73 -7.70 -13.44
CA GLU A 307 18.63 -6.59 -13.79
C GLU A 307 20.04 -7.16 -13.96
N ASP A 308 20.66 -6.96 -15.14
CA ASP A 308 21.98 -7.51 -15.46
C ASP A 308 22.11 -9.01 -15.17
N LYS A 309 21.07 -9.79 -15.54
CA LYS A 309 20.91 -11.23 -15.30
C LYS A 309 20.81 -11.65 -13.82
N LYS A 310 20.73 -10.70 -12.88
CA LYS A 310 20.50 -10.97 -11.46
C LYS A 310 19.02 -10.81 -11.13
N VAL A 311 18.54 -11.64 -10.21
CA VAL A 311 17.18 -11.56 -9.67
C VAL A 311 16.97 -10.21 -8.99
N VAL A 312 15.85 -9.57 -9.31
CA VAL A 312 15.39 -8.35 -8.64
C VAL A 312 14.41 -8.73 -7.54
N ASN A 313 14.67 -8.22 -6.32
CA ASN A 313 13.76 -8.44 -5.21
C ASN A 313 12.52 -7.55 -5.32
N LEU A 314 11.34 -8.08 -4.98
CA LEU A 314 10.06 -7.36 -5.12
C LEU A 314 9.36 -7.19 -3.77
N VAL A 315 8.90 -5.96 -3.51
CA VAL A 315 8.24 -5.61 -2.23
C VAL A 315 6.78 -5.22 -2.38
N SER A 316 6.37 -4.73 -3.55
CA SER A 316 4.98 -4.31 -3.78
C SER A 316 4.61 -4.40 -5.25
N MET A 317 3.31 -4.37 -5.51
CA MET A 317 2.76 -4.27 -6.85
C MET A 317 1.56 -3.32 -6.86
N TYR A 318 1.47 -2.49 -7.90
CA TYR A 318 0.42 -1.49 -8.07
C TYR A 318 -0.18 -1.55 -9.47
N LYS A 319 -1.51 -1.43 -9.57
CA LYS A 319 -2.23 -1.32 -10.84
C LYS A 319 -2.62 0.14 -11.06
N ASP A 320 -2.11 0.76 -12.12
CA ASP A 320 -2.47 2.13 -12.46
C ASP A 320 -3.86 2.23 -13.12
N LYS A 321 -4.35 3.45 -13.36
CA LYS A 321 -5.68 3.70 -13.92
C LYS A 321 -5.87 3.19 -15.35
N LYS A 322 -4.77 2.97 -16.08
CA LYS A 322 -4.78 2.38 -17.43
C LYS A 322 -4.66 0.85 -17.39
N GLY A 323 -4.56 0.26 -16.19
CA GLY A 323 -4.39 -1.17 -15.99
C GLY A 323 -2.94 -1.66 -16.13
N ASN A 324 -1.95 -0.76 -16.20
CA ASN A 324 -0.55 -1.21 -16.21
C ASN A 324 -0.14 -1.64 -14.79
N LEU A 325 0.71 -2.66 -14.73
CA LEU A 325 1.26 -3.15 -13.48
C LEU A 325 2.62 -2.54 -13.21
N TRP A 326 2.83 -2.10 -11.99
CA TRP A 326 4.05 -1.51 -11.47
C TRP A 326 4.57 -2.34 -10.32
N LEU A 327 5.89 -2.48 -10.20
CA LEU A 327 6.55 -3.18 -9.11
C LEU A 327 7.46 -2.24 -8.35
N GLY A 328 7.36 -2.27 -7.02
CA GLY A 328 8.34 -1.66 -6.13
C GLY A 328 9.47 -2.65 -5.80
N THR A 329 10.69 -2.14 -5.67
CA THR A 329 11.89 -2.93 -5.37
C THR A 329 12.68 -2.29 -4.22
N PRO A 330 13.44 -3.08 -3.46
CA PRO A 330 14.25 -2.54 -2.38
C PRO A 330 15.49 -1.79 -2.87
N GLU A 331 15.99 -2.06 -4.08
CA GLU A 331 17.31 -1.57 -4.53
C GLU A 331 17.47 -1.33 -6.04
N ASN A 332 16.46 -1.64 -6.87
CA ASN A 332 16.56 -1.61 -8.33
C ASN A 332 15.62 -0.58 -9.00
N GLY A 333 15.07 0.37 -8.24
CA GLY A 333 14.10 1.35 -8.72
C GLY A 333 12.68 0.78 -8.79
N ALA A 334 11.90 1.22 -9.77
CA ALA A 334 10.56 0.69 -10.03
C ALA A 334 10.53 0.00 -11.40
N TYR A 335 9.71 -1.03 -11.54
CA TYR A 335 9.51 -1.73 -12.80
C TYR A 335 8.07 -1.58 -13.27
N LYS A 336 7.85 -1.64 -14.57
CA LYS A 336 6.53 -1.59 -15.19
C LYS A 336 6.39 -2.75 -16.17
N LEU A 337 5.21 -3.38 -16.18
CA LEU A 337 4.88 -4.38 -17.18
C LEU A 337 4.80 -3.73 -18.56
N ASN A 338 5.59 -4.24 -19.50
CA ASN A 338 5.59 -3.86 -20.90
C ASN A 338 5.47 -5.13 -21.76
N GLY A 339 4.30 -5.34 -22.37
CA GLY A 339 3.99 -6.60 -23.06
C GLY A 339 4.04 -7.79 -22.11
N ASN A 340 5.07 -8.63 -22.25
CA ASN A 340 5.27 -9.85 -21.46
C ASN A 340 6.48 -9.77 -20.51
N THR A 341 7.09 -8.60 -20.34
CA THR A 341 8.28 -8.41 -19.51
C THR A 341 8.09 -7.24 -18.54
N PHE A 342 8.69 -7.34 -17.36
CA PHE A 342 8.82 -6.21 -16.45
C PHE A 342 10.11 -5.46 -16.77
N GLU A 343 9.97 -4.20 -17.15
CA GLU A 343 11.09 -3.34 -17.54
C GLU A 343 11.30 -2.24 -16.50
N LYS A 344 12.56 -1.90 -16.24
CA LYS A 344 12.90 -0.83 -15.30
C LYS A 344 12.34 0.49 -15.82
N PHE A 345 11.52 1.14 -15.01
CA PHE A 345 10.94 2.42 -15.34
C PHE A 345 11.99 3.52 -15.25
N LYS A 346 12.11 4.29 -16.33
CA LYS A 346 12.93 5.49 -16.43
C LYS A 346 12.01 6.63 -16.91
N PRO A 347 11.76 7.65 -16.08
CA PRO A 347 10.85 8.76 -16.41
C PRO A 347 11.31 9.64 -17.57
#